data_AF-G3TB59-F1
#
_entry.id   AF-G3TB59-F1
#
_cell.length_a   1.000
_cell.length_b   1.000
_cell.length_c   1.000
_cell.angle_alpha   90.00
_cell.angle_beta   90.00
_cell.angle_gamma   90.00
#
_symmetry.space_group_name_H-M   'P 1'
#
loop_
_entity.id
_entity.type
_entity.pdbx_description
1 polymer ?
#
loop_
_entity_poly.entity_id
_entity_poly.type
_entity_poly.pdbx_seq_one_letter_code
_entity_poly.pdbx_strand_id
1 'polypeptide(L)'
;MTSKELEPWRAASRRKRRSAARRPGQREAAARGAEGDPEADSAAVLRRIREAGEDLLLSDFWSSALETINRCLRKHQEQLKALVGTLSEALGNLHLDSLPHEPDVACDYIPGETGETLVTGACPLKCVCYGIGNFATCVIARNQLTFLLLFLEECQVPRSHCCVYDPLFSQVEIAVLNALGVTVLSENEEGKRSICDEPTIFYMLHCGTALYNNLLWSNWSVDALSKMVIIGNSFRGLEERLLTRILQKNYSYIAKVSIWTKGTG
;
A
#
# COMPACT_ATOMS: atom_id res chain seq x y z
N MET A 1 -22.08 6.32 -33.09
CA MET A 1 -20.94 5.51 -32.57
C MET A 1 -21.34 5.04 -31.19
N THR A 2 -21.69 3.76 -31.07
CA THR A 2 -22.30 3.16 -29.88
C THR A 2 -21.27 2.94 -28.78
N SER A 3 -21.50 3.58 -27.64
CA SER A 3 -20.85 3.30 -26.37
C SER A 3 -20.96 1.80 -26.06
N LYS A 4 -19.84 1.08 -25.99
CA LYS A 4 -19.81 -0.27 -25.41
C LYS A 4 -19.81 -0.08 -23.90
N GLU A 5 -20.95 -0.29 -23.26
CA GLU A 5 -21.01 -0.53 -21.83
C GLU A 5 -19.99 -1.62 -21.47
N LEU A 6 -19.01 -1.25 -20.64
CA LEU A 6 -18.10 -2.20 -20.01
C LEU A 6 -18.96 -3.08 -19.10
N GLU A 7 -19.07 -4.38 -19.40
CA GLU A 7 -19.76 -5.30 -18.51
C GLU A 7 -19.20 -5.18 -17.07
N PRO A 8 -20.08 -5.16 -16.03
CA PRO A 8 -19.66 -5.06 -14.65
C PRO A 8 -18.82 -6.29 -14.26
N TRP A 9 -17.53 -6.07 -13.99
CA TRP A 9 -16.61 -7.14 -13.61
C TRP A 9 -16.96 -7.69 -12.23
N ARG A 10 -17.23 -9.00 -12.19
CA ARG A 10 -17.36 -9.76 -10.95
C ARG A 10 -15.96 -10.03 -10.40
N ALA A 11 -15.75 -9.73 -9.11
CA ALA A 11 -14.48 -9.95 -8.44
C ALA A 11 -13.94 -11.36 -8.70
N ALA A 12 -12.66 -11.46 -9.05
CA ALA A 12 -12.01 -12.75 -9.18
C ALA A 12 -12.04 -13.45 -7.81
N SER A 13 -12.76 -14.57 -7.68
CA SER A 13 -12.88 -15.27 -6.42
C SER A 13 -11.59 -16.04 -6.08
N ARG A 14 -11.17 -16.06 -4.80
CA ARG A 14 -10.16 -17.01 -4.32
C ARG A 14 -10.58 -18.43 -4.69
N ARG A 15 -9.67 -19.22 -5.26
CA ARG A 15 -9.89 -20.67 -5.44
C ARG A 15 -10.12 -21.29 -4.06
N LYS A 16 -11.33 -21.78 -3.77
CA LYS A 16 -11.54 -22.71 -2.65
C LYS A 16 -10.63 -23.91 -2.91
N ARG A 17 -9.58 -24.08 -2.09
CA ARG A 17 -8.87 -25.36 -2.02
C ARG A 17 -9.96 -26.40 -1.72
N ARG A 18 -10.08 -27.42 -2.57
CA ARG A 18 -10.81 -28.64 -2.17
C ARG A 18 -9.97 -29.27 -1.07
N SER A 19 -10.19 -28.84 0.17
CA SER A 19 -9.76 -29.60 1.34
C SER A 19 -10.50 -30.93 1.24
N ALA A 20 -9.77 -32.03 1.18
CA ALA A 20 -10.35 -33.32 1.50
C ALA A 20 -11.07 -33.17 2.86
N ALA A 21 -12.31 -33.65 2.94
CA ALA A 21 -13.13 -33.55 4.14
C ALA A 21 -12.37 -34.11 5.35
N ARG A 22 -11.82 -33.24 6.20
CA ARG A 22 -11.44 -33.63 7.55
C ARG A 22 -12.74 -33.65 8.36
N ARG A 23 -13.03 -34.82 8.93
CA ARG A 23 -14.16 -35.07 9.83
C ARG A 23 -14.24 -33.97 10.90
N PRO A 24 -15.44 -33.53 11.32
CA PRO A 24 -15.57 -32.58 12.42
C PRO A 24 -15.21 -33.31 13.72
N GLY A 25 -13.98 -33.12 14.19
CA GLY A 25 -13.64 -33.42 15.57
C GLY A 25 -14.23 -32.30 16.43
N GLN A 26 -15.28 -32.61 17.20
CA GLN A 26 -15.72 -31.78 18.30
C GLN A 26 -14.52 -31.51 19.21
N ARG A 27 -13.96 -30.31 19.11
CA ARG A 27 -13.40 -29.63 20.27
C ARG A 27 -14.35 -28.46 20.50
N GLU A 28 -15.31 -28.69 21.39
CA GLU A 28 -15.89 -27.60 22.17
C GLU A 28 -14.71 -26.92 22.87
N ALA A 29 -14.21 -25.85 22.25
CA ALA A 29 -13.42 -24.87 22.96
C ALA A 29 -14.37 -24.25 23.97
N ALA A 30 -14.35 -24.78 25.19
CA ALA A 30 -14.94 -24.11 26.34
C ALA A 30 -14.46 -22.66 26.29
N ALA A 31 -15.40 -21.75 26.01
CA ALA A 31 -15.21 -20.33 26.17
C ALA A 31 -14.98 -20.07 27.67
N ARG A 32 -13.75 -20.24 28.12
CA ARG A 32 -13.28 -19.60 29.34
C ARG A 32 -12.96 -18.17 28.92
N GLY A 33 -13.89 -17.27 29.20
CA GLY A 33 -13.64 -15.84 29.14
C GLY A 33 -12.47 -15.52 30.07
N ALA A 34 -11.29 -15.37 29.48
CA ALA A 34 -10.33 -14.43 30.02
C ALA A 34 -10.70 -13.11 29.35
N GLU A 35 -11.51 -12.29 30.03
CA GLU A 35 -11.56 -10.87 29.74
C GLU A 35 -10.17 -10.32 30.07
N GLY A 36 -9.26 -10.44 29.09
CA GLY A 36 -8.00 -9.72 29.12
C GLY A 36 -8.33 -8.23 29.02
N ASP A 37 -7.57 -7.42 29.77
CA ASP A 37 -7.65 -5.97 29.65
C ASP A 37 -7.28 -5.57 28.20
N PRO A 38 -8.23 -5.03 27.41
CA PRO A 38 -7.98 -4.66 26.01
C PRO A 38 -6.85 -3.64 25.87
N GLU A 39 -6.66 -2.78 26.87
CA GLU A 39 -5.62 -1.77 26.89
C GLU A 39 -4.23 -2.41 27.10
N ALA A 40 -4.13 -3.36 28.02
CA ALA A 40 -2.93 -4.17 28.21
C ALA A 40 -2.57 -4.99 26.96
N ASP A 41 -3.57 -5.54 26.27
CA ASP A 41 -3.39 -6.29 25.03
C ASP A 41 -2.88 -5.38 23.89
N SER A 42 -3.47 -4.20 23.69
CA SER A 42 -2.99 -3.21 22.73
C SER A 42 -1.56 -2.74 23.04
N ALA A 43 -1.23 -2.49 24.30
CA ALA A 43 0.11 -2.10 24.73
C ALA A 43 1.16 -3.19 24.43
N ALA A 44 0.81 -4.46 24.65
CA ALA A 44 1.67 -5.60 24.34
C ALA A 44 1.90 -5.75 22.83
N VAL A 45 0.87 -5.54 22.00
CA VAL A 45 1.01 -5.57 20.54
C VAL A 45 1.90 -4.42 20.05
N LEU A 46 1.70 -3.19 20.55
CA LEU A 46 2.54 -2.04 20.22
C LEU A 46 4.01 -2.27 20.59
N ARG A 47 4.28 -2.86 21.75
CA ARG A 47 5.64 -3.21 22.17
C ARG A 47 6.30 -4.17 21.17
N ARG A 48 5.59 -5.23 20.77
CA ARG A 48 6.11 -6.20 19.79
C ARG A 48 6.32 -5.60 18.40
N ILE A 49 5.51 -4.62 18.00
CA ILE A 49 5.71 -3.87 16.73
C ILE A 49 7.00 -3.04 16.82
N ARG A 50 7.26 -2.37 17.95
CA ARG A 50 8.51 -1.63 18.16
C ARG A 50 9.73 -2.53 18.14
N GLU A 51 9.70 -3.64 18.88
CA GLU A 51 10.77 -4.66 18.89
C GLU A 51 11.04 -5.17 17.46
N ALA A 52 9.99 -5.49 16.70
CA ALA A 52 10.14 -5.89 15.30
C ALA A 52 10.75 -4.78 14.42
N GLY A 53 10.49 -3.51 14.74
CA GLY A 53 11.05 -2.36 14.03
C GLY A 53 12.55 -2.21 14.26
N GLU A 54 12.98 -2.34 15.51
CA GLU A 54 14.40 -2.35 15.88
C GLU A 54 15.14 -3.50 15.17
N ASP A 55 14.58 -4.71 15.22
CA ASP A 55 15.14 -5.88 14.53
C ASP A 55 15.24 -5.66 13.01
N LEU A 56 14.21 -5.06 12.40
CA LEU A 56 14.18 -4.83 10.97
C LEU A 56 15.23 -3.81 10.54
N LEU A 57 15.35 -2.69 11.25
CA LEU A 57 16.33 -1.64 10.97
C LEU A 57 17.77 -2.14 11.07
N LEU A 58 18.04 -3.11 11.93
CA LEU A 58 19.35 -3.74 12.07
C LEU A 58 19.62 -4.83 11.03
N SER A 59 18.61 -5.23 10.25
CA SER A 59 18.74 -6.33 9.29
C SER A 59 19.24 -5.87 7.92
N ASP A 60 20.06 -6.71 7.27
CA ASP A 60 20.46 -6.50 5.87
C ASP A 60 19.25 -6.48 4.92
N PHE A 61 18.14 -7.11 5.32
CA PHE A 61 16.91 -7.13 4.56
C PHE A 61 16.34 -5.72 4.38
N TRP A 62 16.34 -4.88 5.43
CA TRP A 62 15.83 -3.52 5.34
C TRP A 62 16.61 -2.68 4.33
N SER A 63 17.94 -2.66 4.47
CA SER A 63 18.85 -1.94 3.56
C SER A 63 18.67 -2.42 2.11
N SER A 64 18.61 -3.73 1.90
CA SER A 64 18.42 -4.31 0.56
C SER A 64 17.04 -4.00 -0.04
N ALA A 65 15.98 -4.05 0.76
CA ALA A 65 14.63 -3.74 0.33
C ALA A 65 14.49 -2.26 -0.04
N LEU A 66 15.01 -1.35 0.80
CA LEU A 66 14.98 0.09 0.55
C LEU A 66 15.79 0.44 -0.70
N GLU A 67 16.97 -0.15 -0.88
CA GLU A 67 17.76 0.04 -2.10
C GLU A 67 16.99 -0.40 -3.35
N THR A 68 16.32 -1.55 -3.29
CA THR A 68 15.50 -2.07 -4.38
C THR A 68 14.34 -1.13 -4.70
N ILE A 69 13.60 -0.68 -3.68
CA ILE A 69 12.47 0.23 -3.87
C ILE A 69 12.95 1.56 -4.43
N ASN A 70 14.01 2.15 -3.88
CA ASN A 70 14.58 3.40 -4.37
C ASN A 70 15.06 3.29 -5.82
N ARG A 71 15.67 2.15 -6.19
CA ARG A 71 16.07 1.88 -7.58
C ARG A 71 14.86 1.82 -8.51
N CYS A 72 13.77 1.16 -8.09
CA CYS A 72 12.53 1.09 -8.86
C CYS A 72 11.87 2.48 -9.01
N LEU A 73 11.78 3.25 -7.93
CA LEU A 73 11.20 4.60 -7.95
C LEU A 73 12.01 5.56 -8.82
N ARG A 74 13.35 5.52 -8.75
CA ARG A 74 14.20 6.33 -9.65
C ARG A 74 14.00 5.95 -11.12
N LYS A 75 13.98 4.65 -11.45
CA LYS A 75 13.71 4.19 -12.82
C LYS A 75 12.34 4.64 -13.30
N HIS A 76 11.31 4.58 -12.45
CA HIS A 76 9.97 5.07 -12.78
C HIS A 76 9.97 6.59 -12.99
N GLN A 77 10.67 7.35 -12.14
CA GLN A 77 10.81 8.79 -12.29
C GLN A 77 11.55 9.18 -13.58
N GLU A 78 12.60 8.45 -13.96
CA GLU A 78 13.32 8.64 -15.23
C GLU A 78 12.43 8.32 -16.43
N GLN A 79 11.66 7.23 -16.37
CA GLN A 79 10.70 6.85 -17.41
C GLN A 79 9.57 7.87 -17.54
N LEU A 80 9.06 8.39 -16.41
CA LEU A 80 8.11 9.48 -16.40
C LEU A 80 8.75 10.77 -16.93
N LYS A 81 9.96 11.16 -16.50
CA LYS A 81 10.68 12.33 -17.02
C LYS A 81 10.95 12.24 -18.54
N ALA A 82 11.30 11.05 -19.04
CA ALA A 82 11.48 10.79 -20.46
C ALA A 82 10.17 10.87 -21.26
N LEU A 83 9.03 10.53 -20.63
CA LEU A 83 7.68 10.71 -21.19
C LEU A 83 7.18 12.17 -21.05
N VAL A 84 7.63 12.86 -20.00
CA VAL A 84 7.32 14.24 -19.60
C VAL A 84 8.14 15.29 -20.36
N GLY A 85 9.01 14.92 -21.30
CA GLY A 85 9.48 15.84 -22.35
C GLY A 85 8.32 16.52 -23.11
N THR A 86 7.12 15.90 -23.06
CA THR A 86 5.85 16.40 -23.60
C THR A 86 4.97 17.13 -22.55
N LEU A 87 5.32 17.09 -21.26
CA LEU A 87 4.56 17.65 -20.13
C LEU A 87 5.36 18.70 -19.32
N SER A 88 6.61 18.99 -19.72
CA SER A 88 7.46 20.02 -19.11
C SER A 88 6.85 21.43 -19.20
N GLU A 89 5.96 21.69 -20.16
CA GLU A 89 5.18 22.94 -20.23
C GLU A 89 4.07 23.03 -19.17
N ALA A 90 3.60 21.90 -18.63
CA ALA A 90 2.55 21.88 -17.61
C ALA A 90 3.11 21.83 -16.16
N LEU A 91 4.31 21.28 -15.97
CA LEU A 91 4.98 21.21 -14.66
C LEU A 91 5.99 22.35 -14.39
N GLY A 92 6.20 23.28 -15.33
CA GLY A 92 7.09 24.45 -15.17
C GLY A 92 6.75 25.38 -13.99
N ASN A 93 5.62 25.17 -13.32
CA ASN A 93 5.16 25.99 -12.19
C ASN A 93 5.44 25.40 -10.80
N LEU A 94 6.13 24.25 -10.69
CA LEU A 94 6.56 23.70 -9.40
C LEU A 94 8.09 23.68 -9.33
N HIS A 95 8.67 24.86 -9.12
CA HIS A 95 10.10 25.03 -8.92
C HIS A 95 10.46 24.68 -7.47
N LEU A 96 11.13 23.53 -7.28
CA LEU A 96 11.84 23.21 -6.06
C LEU A 96 13.33 23.27 -6.40
N ASP A 97 13.94 24.43 -6.20
CA ASP A 97 15.37 24.56 -5.89
C ASP A 97 15.67 25.93 -5.30
N SER A 98 16.43 25.86 -4.22
CA SER A 98 16.92 26.90 -3.31
C SER A 98 17.88 27.89 -3.98
N LEU A 99 17.98 29.14 -3.48
CA LEU A 99 19.22 29.73 -2.91
C LEU A 99 18.99 31.20 -2.41
N PRO A 100 19.96 31.88 -1.75
CA PRO A 100 19.72 32.78 -0.62
C PRO A 100 19.95 34.27 -0.97
N HIS A 101 19.83 35.11 0.08
CA HIS A 101 20.42 36.45 0.24
C HIS A 101 19.52 37.66 -0.12
N GLU A 102 19.05 38.34 0.94
CA GLU A 102 18.56 39.74 1.02
C GLU A 102 19.72 40.74 0.69
N PRO A 103 19.51 42.01 0.27
CA PRO A 103 18.69 42.97 1.03
C PRO A 103 17.94 44.09 0.27
N ASP A 104 17.11 44.78 1.08
CA ASP A 104 16.59 46.16 1.02
C ASP A 104 15.54 46.50 -0.05
N VAL A 105 14.31 46.83 0.37
CA VAL A 105 13.87 48.20 0.76
C VAL A 105 12.50 48.13 1.48
N ALA A 106 12.39 48.93 2.54
CA ALA A 106 11.34 49.07 3.54
C ALA A 106 9.88 49.22 3.07
N CYS A 107 8.95 48.72 3.90
CA CYS A 107 7.92 49.55 4.51
C CYS A 107 7.31 48.87 5.76
N ASP A 108 7.22 49.66 6.82
CA ASP A 108 6.89 49.31 8.20
C ASP A 108 5.49 48.72 8.41
N TYR A 109 5.34 47.80 9.39
CA TYR A 109 4.37 47.80 10.51
C TYR A 109 4.33 46.41 11.21
N ILE A 110 4.46 46.39 12.55
CA ILE A 110 4.65 45.24 13.49
C ILE A 110 3.85 45.55 14.79
N PRO A 111 3.41 44.61 15.67
CA PRO A 111 2.97 43.20 15.56
C PRO A 111 1.75 42.84 16.47
N GLY A 112 1.26 41.58 16.40
CA GLY A 112 0.40 40.98 17.45
C GLY A 112 -0.01 39.52 17.22
N GLU A 113 0.89 38.58 17.54
CA GLU A 113 0.73 37.21 18.14
C GLU A 113 -0.62 36.45 17.96
N THR A 114 -0.72 35.17 17.62
CA THR A 114 0.13 33.97 17.79
C THR A 114 -0.50 32.82 16.97
N GLY A 115 0.31 31.96 16.34
CA GLY A 115 -0.16 30.69 15.77
C GLY A 115 0.40 30.37 14.38
N GLU A 116 1.72 30.21 14.28
CA GLU A 116 2.37 29.70 13.07
C GLU A 116 1.91 28.28 12.78
N THR A 117 0.90 28.15 11.93
CA THR A 117 0.63 26.89 11.23
C THR A 117 1.65 26.81 10.09
N LEU A 118 2.74 26.11 10.34
CA LEU A 118 3.62 25.64 9.27
C LEU A 118 2.76 24.81 8.30
N VAL A 119 2.42 25.40 7.16
CA VAL A 119 1.82 24.69 6.04
C VAL A 119 2.92 23.79 5.46
N THR A 120 3.07 22.62 6.06
CA THR A 120 3.83 21.51 5.48
C THR A 120 3.23 21.23 4.11
N GLY A 121 4.02 21.43 3.04
CA GLY A 121 3.60 21.10 1.67
C GLY A 121 2.99 19.70 1.65
N ALA A 122 1.72 19.61 1.25
CA ALA A 122 0.99 18.35 1.33
C ALA A 122 1.69 17.29 0.48
N CYS A 123 2.21 16.24 1.11
CA CYS A 123 2.74 15.08 0.38
C CYS A 123 1.57 14.42 -0.36
N PRO A 124 1.52 14.46 -1.70
CA PRO A 124 0.36 14.01 -2.45
C PRO A 124 0.30 12.48 -2.55
N LEU A 125 1.25 11.75 -1.94
CA LEU A 125 1.36 10.31 -2.06
C LEU A 125 0.39 9.62 -1.09
N LYS A 126 -0.44 8.72 -1.64
CA LYS A 126 -1.33 7.86 -0.86
C LYS A 126 -0.75 6.45 -0.75
N CYS A 127 -1.10 5.75 0.31
CA CYS A 127 -0.76 4.34 0.47
C CYS A 127 -2.02 3.53 0.79
N VAL A 128 -2.18 2.39 0.11
CA VAL A 128 -3.24 1.43 0.38
C VAL A 128 -2.61 0.07 0.58
N CYS A 129 -2.89 -0.54 1.71
CA CYS A 129 -2.34 -1.82 2.08
C CYS A 129 -3.46 -2.86 2.24
N TYR A 130 -3.27 -4.00 1.58
CA TYR A 130 -4.15 -5.15 1.70
C TYR A 130 -3.40 -6.36 2.23
N GLY A 131 -4.04 -7.12 3.10
CA GLY A 131 -3.62 -8.48 3.38
C GLY A 131 -2.44 -8.63 4.36
N ILE A 132 -2.33 -7.76 5.38
CA ILE A 132 -1.29 -7.86 6.42
C ILE A 132 -1.38 -9.17 7.21
N GLY A 133 -2.60 -9.61 7.50
CA GLY A 133 -2.92 -10.70 8.42
C GLY A 133 -2.99 -10.25 9.89
N ASN A 134 -3.18 -11.22 10.78
CA ASN A 134 -3.27 -10.98 12.23
C ASN A 134 -1.86 -10.75 12.83
N PHE A 135 -1.43 -9.50 12.93
CA PHE A 135 -0.13 -9.11 13.47
C PHE A 135 -0.02 -9.19 14.99
N ALA A 136 -1.14 -9.30 15.71
CA ALA A 136 -1.11 -9.54 17.15
C ALA A 136 -0.50 -10.92 17.46
N THR A 137 -0.88 -11.95 16.69
CA THR A 137 -0.48 -13.35 16.95
C THR A 137 0.50 -13.93 15.93
N CYS A 138 0.62 -13.35 14.71
CA CYS A 138 1.53 -13.83 13.68
C CYS A 138 2.76 -12.94 13.52
N VAL A 139 3.97 -13.50 13.73
CA VAL A 139 5.24 -12.76 13.57
C VAL A 139 5.44 -12.25 12.14
N ILE A 140 4.98 -13.00 11.13
CA ILE A 140 5.14 -12.62 9.72
C ILE A 140 4.25 -11.41 9.40
N ALA A 141 3.01 -11.41 9.87
CA ALA A 141 2.09 -10.28 9.71
C ALA A 141 2.61 -9.04 10.45
N ARG A 142 3.19 -9.23 11.64
CA ARG A 142 3.82 -8.17 12.39
C ARG A 142 5.01 -7.55 11.66
N ASN A 143 5.89 -8.36 11.09
CA ASN A 143 7.01 -7.86 10.30
C ASN A 143 6.54 -7.14 9.03
N GLN A 144 5.47 -7.59 8.38
CA GLN A 144 4.86 -6.87 7.26
C GLN A 144 4.34 -5.48 7.66
N LEU A 145 3.56 -5.40 8.75
CA LEU A 145 3.07 -4.12 9.26
C LEU A 145 4.22 -3.20 9.64
N THR A 146 5.22 -3.73 10.33
CA THR A 146 6.39 -2.97 10.76
C THR A 146 7.17 -2.43 9.56
N PHE A 147 7.42 -3.27 8.55
CA PHE A 147 8.04 -2.83 7.31
C PHE A 147 7.22 -1.73 6.64
N LEU A 148 5.90 -1.86 6.57
CA LEU A 148 5.02 -0.83 6.00
C LEU A 148 5.18 0.49 6.75
N LEU A 149 5.18 0.49 8.09
CA LEU A 149 5.30 1.70 8.89
C LEU A 149 6.65 2.41 8.65
N LEU A 150 7.75 1.66 8.68
CA LEU A 150 9.08 2.20 8.38
C LEU A 150 9.16 2.70 6.93
N PHE A 151 8.57 1.97 5.99
CA PHE A 151 8.53 2.36 4.59
C PHE A 151 7.78 3.69 4.36
N LEU A 152 6.67 3.91 5.08
CA LEU A 152 5.95 5.19 5.05
C LEU A 152 6.82 6.34 5.57
N GLU A 153 7.58 6.10 6.64
CA GLU A 153 8.51 7.09 7.21
C GLU A 153 9.62 7.46 6.23
N GLU A 154 10.29 6.47 5.62
CA GLU A 154 11.32 6.69 4.59
C GLU A 154 10.78 7.47 3.38
N CYS A 155 9.54 7.19 2.98
CA CYS A 155 8.89 7.89 1.87
C CYS A 155 8.27 9.24 2.29
N GLN A 156 8.36 9.63 3.56
CA GLN A 156 7.72 10.82 4.13
C GLN A 156 6.21 10.86 3.82
N VAL A 157 5.56 9.70 3.83
CA VAL A 157 4.11 9.57 3.68
C VAL A 157 3.48 9.64 5.06
N PRO A 158 2.63 10.65 5.36
CA PRO A 158 1.90 10.70 6.60
C PRO A 158 1.10 9.40 6.81
N ARG A 159 1.15 8.82 8.01
CA ARG A 159 0.41 7.58 8.30
C ARG A 159 -1.09 7.72 8.07
N SER A 160 -1.64 8.92 8.24
CA SER A 160 -3.04 9.26 7.93
C SER A 160 -3.40 9.11 6.45
N HIS A 161 -2.41 9.13 5.55
CA HIS A 161 -2.58 8.85 4.12
C HIS A 161 -2.47 7.35 3.78
N CYS A 162 -2.21 6.50 4.78
CA CYS A 162 -2.21 5.06 4.63
C CYS A 162 -3.55 4.47 5.06
N CYS A 163 -4.20 3.77 4.13
CA CYS A 163 -5.38 2.96 4.39
C CYS A 163 -5.00 1.48 4.43
N VAL A 164 -5.45 0.73 5.43
CA VAL A 164 -5.21 -0.71 5.57
C VAL A 164 -6.51 -1.49 5.60
N TYR A 165 -6.51 -2.67 4.99
CA TYR A 165 -7.61 -3.63 5.13
C TYR A 165 -7.10 -5.08 5.17
N ASP A 166 -7.56 -5.81 6.18
CA ASP A 166 -7.50 -7.26 6.23
C ASP A 166 -8.72 -7.80 7.00
N PRO A 167 -9.46 -8.78 6.46
CA PRO A 167 -10.59 -9.40 7.17
C PRO A 167 -10.18 -10.15 8.45
N LEU A 168 -8.89 -10.36 8.71
CA LEU A 168 -8.37 -11.04 9.89
C LEU A 168 -8.07 -10.10 11.06
N PHE A 169 -8.22 -8.78 10.89
CA PHE A 169 -8.01 -7.84 11.99
C PHE A 169 -9.03 -8.04 13.11
N SER A 170 -8.52 -8.15 14.33
CA SER A 170 -9.28 -8.10 15.56
C SER A 170 -9.51 -6.66 16.04
N GLN A 171 -10.39 -6.47 17.02
CA GLN A 171 -10.66 -5.14 17.59
C GLN A 171 -9.40 -4.52 18.22
N VAL A 172 -8.56 -5.33 18.85
CA VAL A 172 -7.27 -4.90 19.42
C VAL A 172 -6.34 -4.38 18.31
N GLU A 173 -6.28 -5.07 17.17
CA GLU A 173 -5.46 -4.67 16.03
C GLU A 173 -5.97 -3.39 15.36
N ILE A 174 -7.30 -3.25 15.22
CA ILE A 174 -7.90 -2.01 14.72
C ILE A 174 -7.56 -0.85 15.65
N ALA A 175 -7.68 -1.03 16.97
CA ALA A 175 -7.33 0.00 17.94
C ALA A 175 -5.84 0.39 17.86
N VAL A 176 -4.95 -0.60 17.72
CA VAL A 176 -3.52 -0.37 17.55
C VAL A 176 -3.21 0.39 16.25
N LEU A 177 -3.83 0.03 15.13
CA LEU A 177 -3.64 0.72 13.84
C LEU A 177 -4.09 2.18 13.93
N ASN A 178 -5.24 2.43 14.53
CA ASN A 178 -5.75 3.79 14.75
C ASN A 178 -4.81 4.60 15.68
N ALA A 179 -4.31 3.98 16.77
CA ALA A 179 -3.36 4.62 17.67
C ALA A 179 -2.00 4.92 16.99
N LEU A 180 -1.62 4.13 15.98
CA LEU A 180 -0.45 4.39 15.14
C LEU A 180 -0.70 5.46 14.07
N GLY A 181 -1.93 5.97 13.93
CA GLY A 181 -2.31 6.98 12.96
C GLY A 181 -2.60 6.44 11.55
N VAL A 182 -2.81 5.12 11.41
CA VAL A 182 -3.14 4.45 10.15
C VAL A 182 -4.66 4.27 10.04
N THR A 183 -5.24 4.57 8.88
CA THR A 183 -6.68 4.46 8.66
C THR A 183 -7.07 3.02 8.34
N VAL A 184 -7.95 2.41 9.15
CA VAL A 184 -8.51 1.09 8.84
C VAL A 184 -9.77 1.23 8.00
N LEU A 185 -9.82 0.55 6.86
CA LEU A 185 -11.01 0.52 6.01
C LEU A 185 -12.11 -0.34 6.67
N SER A 186 -13.34 0.17 6.68
CA SER A 186 -14.50 -0.53 7.22
C SER A 186 -15.08 -1.58 6.27
N GLU A 187 -14.79 -1.47 4.97
CA GLU A 187 -15.37 -2.31 3.93
C GLU A 187 -14.32 -3.10 3.15
N ASN A 188 -14.71 -4.31 2.73
CA ASN A 188 -13.91 -5.13 1.84
C ASN A 188 -14.05 -4.63 0.40
N GLU A 189 -13.09 -3.82 -0.05
CA GLU A 189 -13.05 -3.35 -1.44
C GLU A 189 -12.69 -4.44 -2.45
N GLU A 190 -12.31 -5.64 -1.99
CA GLU A 190 -11.86 -6.76 -2.82
C GLU A 190 -10.68 -6.41 -3.74
N GLY A 191 -9.89 -5.39 -3.36
CA GLY A 191 -8.79 -4.86 -4.16
C GLY A 191 -9.23 -3.94 -5.30
N LYS A 192 -10.44 -3.38 -5.29
CA LYS A 192 -10.98 -2.53 -6.36
C LYS A 192 -10.80 -1.02 -6.12
N ARG A 193 -9.85 -0.61 -5.28
CA ARG A 193 -9.56 0.81 -5.06
C ARG A 193 -9.10 1.44 -6.37
N SER A 194 -9.89 2.39 -6.87
CA SER A 194 -9.51 3.22 -8.00
C SER A 194 -8.57 4.34 -7.56
N ILE A 195 -7.59 4.63 -8.40
CA ILE A 195 -6.70 5.78 -8.28
C ILE A 195 -7.44 6.98 -8.85
N CYS A 196 -7.42 8.08 -8.10
CA CYS A 196 -7.95 9.37 -8.52
C CYS A 196 -6.80 10.21 -9.09
N ASP A 197 -6.50 11.34 -8.45
CA ASP A 197 -5.48 12.28 -8.94
C ASP A 197 -4.12 12.03 -8.30
N GLU A 198 -4.10 11.46 -7.10
CA GLU A 198 -2.90 11.23 -6.32
C GLU A 198 -2.13 9.95 -6.71
N PRO A 199 -0.79 10.05 -6.87
CA PRO A 199 0.06 8.87 -6.91
C PRO A 199 -0.21 7.97 -5.70
N THR A 200 -0.39 6.67 -5.96
CA THR A 200 -0.82 5.73 -4.93
C THR A 200 0.06 4.48 -4.91
N ILE A 201 0.59 4.16 -3.73
CA ILE A 201 1.31 2.92 -3.46
C ILE A 201 0.33 1.86 -2.97
N PHE A 202 0.30 0.71 -3.64
CA PHE A 202 -0.41 -0.48 -3.20
C PHE A 202 0.57 -1.47 -2.57
N TYR A 203 0.50 -1.61 -1.24
CA TYR A 203 1.28 -2.57 -0.48
C TYR A 203 0.50 -3.89 -0.33
N MET A 204 0.95 -4.93 -1.03
CA MET A 204 0.20 -6.17 -1.24
C MET A 204 1.05 -7.44 -1.07
N LEU A 205 2.11 -7.42 -0.25
CA LEU A 205 3.12 -8.48 -0.15
C LEU A 205 2.57 -9.91 -0.12
N HIS A 206 1.52 -10.17 0.65
CA HIS A 206 0.94 -11.52 0.81
C HIS A 206 -0.49 -11.65 0.27
N CYS A 207 -0.88 -10.76 -0.64
CA CYS A 207 -2.17 -10.79 -1.29
C CYS A 207 -2.34 -11.98 -2.25
N GLY A 208 -3.57 -12.48 -2.34
CA GLY A 208 -3.93 -13.49 -3.34
C GLY A 208 -4.02 -12.88 -4.75
N THR A 209 -3.78 -13.69 -5.78
CA THR A 209 -3.83 -13.29 -7.21
C THR A 209 -5.10 -12.52 -7.60
N ALA A 210 -6.23 -12.84 -6.97
CA ALA A 210 -7.50 -12.14 -7.16
C ALA A 210 -7.42 -10.64 -6.91
N LEU A 211 -6.77 -10.21 -5.81
CA LEU A 211 -6.70 -8.80 -5.45
C LEU A 211 -5.86 -8.02 -6.47
N TYR A 212 -4.74 -8.59 -6.92
CA TYR A 212 -3.93 -7.98 -7.99
C TYR A 212 -4.73 -7.80 -9.28
N ASN A 213 -5.48 -8.82 -9.68
CA ASN A 213 -6.27 -8.73 -10.90
C ASN A 213 -7.39 -7.69 -10.78
N ASN A 214 -8.08 -7.63 -9.63
CA ASN A 214 -9.12 -6.63 -9.39
C ASN A 214 -8.56 -5.21 -9.35
N LEU A 215 -7.37 -5.03 -8.77
CA LEU A 215 -6.68 -3.74 -8.73
C LEU A 215 -6.34 -3.26 -10.14
N LEU A 216 -5.75 -4.15 -10.96
CA LEU A 216 -5.46 -3.85 -12.35
C LEU A 216 -6.73 -3.57 -13.14
N TRP A 217 -7.79 -4.37 -12.95
CA TRP A 217 -9.08 -4.15 -13.60
C TRP A 217 -9.65 -2.75 -13.32
N SER A 218 -9.64 -2.34 -12.05
CA SER A 218 -10.21 -1.07 -11.60
C SER A 218 -9.42 0.16 -12.06
N ASN A 219 -8.17 -0.04 -12.47
CA ASN A 219 -7.22 1.00 -12.85
C ASN A 219 -6.66 0.81 -14.26
N TRP A 220 -7.39 0.13 -15.16
CA TRP A 220 -6.87 -0.26 -16.47
C TRP A 220 -6.87 0.88 -17.52
N SER A 221 -6.29 2.01 -17.16
CA SER A 221 -6.04 3.15 -18.05
C SER A 221 -4.56 3.58 -17.96
N VAL A 222 -4.04 4.21 -19.01
CA VAL A 222 -2.65 4.71 -19.01
C VAL A 222 -2.44 5.71 -17.86
N ASP A 223 -3.40 6.61 -17.65
CA ASP A 223 -3.34 7.61 -16.59
C ASP A 223 -3.27 6.97 -15.20
N ALA A 224 -4.20 6.07 -14.86
CA ALA A 224 -4.23 5.43 -13.55
C ALA A 224 -3.00 4.53 -13.32
N LEU A 225 -2.61 3.72 -14.32
CA LEU A 225 -1.43 2.85 -14.20
C LEU A 225 -0.12 3.66 -14.03
N SER A 226 -0.02 4.85 -14.62
CA SER A 226 1.17 5.71 -14.50
C SER A 226 1.36 6.30 -13.09
N LYS A 227 0.27 6.44 -12.34
CA LYS A 227 0.22 6.94 -10.96
C LYS A 227 0.29 5.82 -9.91
N MET A 228 0.44 4.57 -10.34
CA MET A 228 0.38 3.39 -9.46
C MET A 228 1.75 2.77 -9.22
N VAL A 229 2.07 2.47 -7.96
CA VAL A 229 3.21 1.62 -7.60
C VAL A 229 2.70 0.43 -6.79
N ILE A 230 3.05 -0.80 -7.19
CA ILE A 230 2.66 -2.01 -6.46
C ILE A 230 3.90 -2.62 -5.79
N ILE A 231 3.88 -2.72 -4.46
CA ILE A 231 4.87 -3.44 -3.67
C ILE A 231 4.27 -4.80 -3.30
N GLY A 232 4.75 -5.87 -3.93
CA GLY A 232 4.12 -7.17 -3.78
C GLY A 232 4.77 -8.30 -4.56
N ASN A 233 4.03 -9.41 -4.69
CA ASN A 233 4.39 -10.52 -5.55
C ASN A 233 4.62 -10.06 -7.00
N SER A 234 5.68 -10.55 -7.62
CA SER A 234 5.94 -10.27 -9.04
C SER A 234 4.84 -10.89 -9.92
N PHE A 235 4.42 -10.17 -10.96
CA PHE A 235 3.43 -10.69 -11.92
C PHE A 235 3.92 -11.97 -12.61
N ARG A 236 5.23 -12.05 -12.89
CA ARG A 236 5.87 -13.27 -13.37
C ARG A 236 5.68 -14.45 -12.40
N GLY A 237 5.93 -14.23 -11.11
CA GLY A 237 5.71 -15.27 -10.09
C GLY A 237 4.23 -15.68 -9.96
N LEU A 238 3.29 -14.76 -10.16
CA LEU A 238 1.85 -15.08 -10.20
C LEU A 238 1.48 -15.91 -11.43
N GLU A 239 2.06 -15.59 -12.60
CA GLU A 239 1.88 -16.33 -13.86
C GLU A 239 2.44 -17.75 -13.75
N GLU A 240 3.67 -17.92 -13.27
CA GLU A 240 4.35 -19.22 -13.16
C GLU A 240 3.63 -20.19 -12.20
N ARG A 241 2.85 -19.67 -11.23
CA ARG A 241 2.08 -20.47 -10.27
C ARG A 241 0.71 -20.91 -10.80
N LEU A 242 0.31 -20.46 -11.99
CA LEU A 242 -1.02 -20.70 -12.54
C LEU A 242 -0.95 -21.35 -13.92
N LEU A 243 -1.90 -22.26 -14.19
CA LEU A 243 -2.08 -22.78 -15.54
C LEU A 243 -2.52 -21.64 -16.47
N THR A 244 -1.93 -21.55 -17.67
CA THR A 244 -2.21 -20.50 -18.66
C THR A 244 -3.71 -20.29 -18.91
N ARG A 245 -4.47 -21.38 -19.05
CA ARG A 245 -5.94 -21.33 -19.23
C ARG A 245 -6.67 -20.67 -18.06
N ILE A 246 -6.19 -20.86 -16.82
CA ILE A 246 -6.79 -20.29 -15.61
C ILE A 246 -6.41 -18.81 -15.52
N LEU A 247 -5.15 -18.49 -15.80
CA LEU A 247 -4.67 -17.12 -15.82
C LEU A 247 -5.47 -16.28 -16.83
N GLN A 248 -5.57 -16.74 -18.08
CA GLN A 248 -6.30 -16.04 -19.14
C GLN A 248 -7.80 -15.89 -18.84
N LYS A 249 -8.43 -16.93 -18.27
CA LYS A 249 -9.88 -16.92 -18.00
C LYS A 249 -10.25 -16.09 -16.77
N ASN A 250 -9.53 -16.25 -15.66
CA ASN A 250 -9.93 -15.71 -14.36
C ASN A 250 -9.11 -14.50 -13.91
N TYR A 251 -7.93 -14.30 -14.50
CA TYR A 251 -6.98 -13.26 -14.13
C TYR A 251 -6.45 -12.53 -15.38
N SER A 252 -7.37 -12.15 -16.26
CA SER A 252 -7.07 -11.61 -17.59
C SER A 252 -6.22 -10.34 -17.56
N TYR A 253 -6.32 -9.53 -16.50
CA TYR A 253 -5.55 -8.29 -16.35
C TYR A 253 -4.10 -8.57 -15.96
N ILE A 254 -3.86 -9.60 -15.14
CA ILE A 254 -2.50 -10.09 -14.89
C ILE A 254 -1.91 -10.69 -16.17
N ALA A 255 -2.68 -11.48 -16.91
CA ALA A 255 -2.23 -12.02 -18.20
C ALA A 255 -1.82 -10.92 -19.18
N LYS A 256 -2.59 -9.82 -19.23
CA LYS A 256 -2.28 -8.66 -20.06
C LYS A 256 -1.04 -7.92 -19.58
N VAL A 257 -0.92 -7.62 -18.27
CA VAL A 257 0.22 -6.84 -17.74
C VAL A 257 1.54 -7.60 -17.89
N SER A 258 1.50 -8.93 -17.76
CA SER A 258 2.67 -9.80 -17.93
C SER A 258 3.36 -9.62 -19.29
N ILE A 259 2.61 -9.30 -20.36
CA ILE A 259 3.17 -9.05 -21.69
C ILE A 259 4.10 -7.84 -21.66
N TRP A 260 3.72 -6.79 -20.93
CA TRP A 260 4.47 -5.54 -20.80
C TRP A 260 5.68 -5.67 -19.88
N THR A 261 5.58 -6.50 -18.83
CA THR A 261 6.70 -6.73 -17.89
C THR A 261 7.78 -7.66 -18.43
N LYS A 262 7.52 -8.42 -19.51
CA LYS A 262 8.50 -9.33 -20.13
C LYS A 262 9.58 -8.61 -20.94
N GLY A 263 9.42 -7.32 -21.22
CA GLY A 263 10.38 -6.51 -22.00
C GLY A 263 11.39 -5.69 -21.19
N THR A 264 11.39 -5.77 -19.86
CA THR A 264 12.23 -4.91 -18.99
C THR A 264 13.21 -5.68 -18.09
N GLY A 265 13.64 -6.88 -18.52
CA GLY A 265 14.67 -7.68 -17.86
C GLY A 265 16.07 -7.32 -18.32
#